data_AF-A0AAU2ZC61-F1
#
_entry.id   AF-A0AAU2ZC61-F1
#
_cell.length_a   1.000
_cell.length_b   1.000
_cell.length_c   1.000
_cell.angle_alpha   90.00
_cell.angle_beta   90.00
_cell.angle_gamma   90.00
#
_symmetry.space_group_name_H-M   'P 1'
#
loop_
_entity.id
_entity.type
_entity.pdbx_description
1 polymer ?
#
loop_
_entity_poly.entity_id
_entity_poly.type
_entity_poly.pdbx_seq_one_letter_code
_entity_poly.pdbx_strand_id
1 'polypeptide(L)'
;MNADESWESVPTVTIRLWRADAIVLFDWLMSTDLNAVPISHPAQKQALADLLGRFEWASDTDITASTEEEIAAAQEEVAKDMGW
;
A
#
# COMPACT_ATOMS: atom_id res chain seq x y z
N MET A 1 28.43 -6.07 -23.67
CA MET A 1 27.71 -4.85 -23.28
C MET A 1 26.58 -5.32 -22.38
N ASN A 2 26.69 -5.04 -21.09
CA ASN A 2 25.74 -5.48 -20.09
C ASN A 2 24.39 -4.80 -20.34
N ALA A 3 23.30 -5.55 -20.21
CA ALA A 3 21.97 -4.99 -20.09
C ALA A 3 21.91 -4.30 -18.73
N ASP A 4 22.37 -3.05 -18.73
CA ASP A 4 22.31 -2.06 -17.67
C ASP A 4 20.88 -1.96 -17.12
N GLU A 5 20.64 -2.64 -16.00
CA GLU A 5 20.12 -2.13 -14.72
C GLU A 5 19.24 -0.85 -14.73
N SER A 6 18.40 -0.66 -15.75
CA SER A 6 17.61 0.58 -15.90
C SER A 6 16.58 0.80 -14.78
N TRP A 7 16.21 -0.25 -14.04
CA TRP A 7 15.32 -0.16 -12.88
C TRP A 7 16.01 0.28 -11.60
N GLU A 8 17.35 0.17 -11.49
CA GLU A 8 18.10 0.64 -10.30
C GLU A 8 18.20 2.17 -10.23
N SER A 9 17.86 2.86 -11.33
CA SER A 9 18.01 4.31 -11.46
C SER A 9 16.73 5.13 -11.20
N VAL A 10 15.57 4.49 -11.00
CA VAL A 10 14.33 5.23 -10.76
C VAL A 10 14.37 5.83 -9.35
N PRO A 11 14.31 7.16 -9.18
CA PRO A 11 14.34 7.78 -7.87
C PRO A 11 13.18 7.26 -7.00
N THR A 12 13.50 6.80 -5.79
CA THR A 12 12.52 6.33 -4.82
C THR A 12 12.31 7.36 -3.71
N VAL A 13 11.19 7.24 -3.00
CA VAL A 13 10.91 7.97 -1.77
C VAL A 13 10.58 6.98 -0.66
N THR A 14 10.99 7.30 0.57
CA THR A 14 10.60 6.55 1.76
C THR A 14 9.45 7.28 2.45
N ILE A 15 8.33 6.59 2.65
CA ILE A 15 7.17 7.10 3.38
C ILE A 15 7.04 6.27 4.66
N ARG A 16 7.06 6.95 5.81
CA ARG A 16 6.73 6.31 7.08
C ARG A 16 5.22 6.40 7.29
N LEU A 17 4.59 5.25 7.46
CA LEU A 17 3.17 5.12 7.80
C LEU A 17 3.02 4.65 9.25
N TRP A 18 1.88 4.95 9.86
CA TRP A 18 1.50 4.21 11.05
C TRP A 18 1.14 2.77 10.66
N ARG A 19 1.38 1.82 11.57
CA ARG A 19 1.05 0.40 11.31
C ARG A 19 -0.44 0.24 10.97
N ALA A 20 -1.31 0.96 11.68
CA ALA A 20 -2.75 0.91 11.44
C ALA A 20 -3.11 1.37 10.01
N ASP A 21 -2.55 2.49 9.53
CA ASP A 21 -2.74 2.95 8.16
C ASP A 21 -2.30 1.90 7.14
N ALA A 22 -1.13 1.29 7.35
CA ALA A 22 -0.59 0.29 6.44
C ALA A 22 -1.47 -0.96 6.37
N ILE A 23 -2.01 -1.43 7.50
CA ILE A 23 -2.95 -2.56 7.55
C ILE A 23 -4.24 -2.22 6.79
N VAL A 24 -4.85 -1.06 7.08
CA VAL A 24 -6.11 -0.63 6.43
C VAL A 24 -5.92 -0.49 4.92
N LEU A 25 -4.82 0.12 4.48
CA LEU A 25 -4.54 0.30 3.05
C LEU A 25 -4.23 -1.03 2.36
N PHE A 26 -3.46 -1.92 3.00
CA PHE A 26 -3.16 -3.23 2.43
C PHE A 26 -4.42 -4.09 2.27
N ASP A 27 -5.25 -4.17 3.31
CA ASP A 27 -6.52 -4.90 3.28
C ASP A 27 -7.46 -4.36 2.18
N TRP A 28 -7.59 -3.04 2.07
CA TRP A 28 -8.37 -2.41 1.02
C TRP A 28 -7.82 -2.73 -0.38
N LEU A 29 -6.50 -2.63 -0.59
CA LEU A 29 -5.87 -2.91 -1.88
C LEU A 29 -6.02 -4.39 -2.29
N MET A 30 -5.97 -5.31 -1.34
CA MET A 30 -6.13 -6.75 -1.60
C MET A 30 -7.56 -7.15 -1.95
N SER A 31 -8.55 -6.47 -1.37
CA SER A 31 -9.98 -6.79 -1.55
C SER A 31 -10.65 -5.99 -2.68
N THR A 32 -10.04 -4.89 -3.13
CA THR A 32 -10.62 -3.99 -4.12
C THR A 32 -10.30 -4.42 -5.56
N ASP A 33 -11.32 -4.48 -6.42
CA ASP A 33 -11.10 -4.51 -7.87
C ASP A 33 -10.59 -3.14 -8.34
N LEU A 34 -9.28 -3.05 -8.61
CA LEU A 34 -8.64 -1.81 -9.06
C LEU A 34 -9.21 -1.30 -10.41
N ASN A 35 -9.94 -2.12 -11.18
CA ASN A 35 -10.64 -1.66 -12.38
C ASN A 35 -11.91 -0.85 -12.08
N ALA A 36 -12.49 -1.02 -10.89
CA ALA A 36 -13.65 -0.28 -10.44
C ALA A 36 -13.28 1.03 -9.73
N VAL A 37 -12.00 1.23 -9.36
CA VAL A 37 -11.52 2.46 -8.73
C VAL A 37 -11.61 3.63 -9.73
N PRO A 38 -12.29 4.74 -9.38
CA PRO A 38 -12.33 5.92 -10.23
C PRO A 38 -10.93 6.49 -10.43
N ILE A 39 -10.47 6.52 -11.68
CA ILE A 39 -9.17 7.09 -12.07
C ILE A 39 -9.36 8.14 -13.17
N SER A 40 -8.50 9.15 -13.15
CA SER A 40 -8.35 10.15 -14.20
C SER A 40 -7.22 9.80 -15.18
N HIS A 41 -6.30 8.93 -14.77
CA HIS A 41 -5.15 8.50 -15.59
C HIS A 41 -4.75 7.04 -15.28
N PRO A 42 -4.39 6.21 -16.28
CA PRO A 42 -3.99 4.81 -16.07
C PRO A 42 -2.86 4.62 -15.05
N ALA A 43 -1.93 5.58 -14.97
CA ALA A 43 -0.83 5.54 -14.00
C ALA A 43 -1.29 5.53 -12.54
N GLN A 44 -2.50 6.02 -12.21
CA GLN A 44 -3.03 5.95 -10.85
C GLN A 44 -3.30 4.51 -10.43
N LYS A 45 -3.85 3.70 -11.35
CA LYS A 45 -4.05 2.27 -11.13
C LYS A 45 -2.72 1.55 -10.96
N GLN A 46 -1.74 1.86 -11.82
CA GLN A 46 -0.41 1.30 -11.71
C GLN A 46 0.24 1.64 -10.36
N ALA A 47 0.13 2.89 -9.92
CA ALA A 47 0.68 3.32 -8.64
C ALA A 47 0.05 2.60 -7.44
N LEU A 48 -1.26 2.30 -7.47
CA LEU A 48 -1.93 1.50 -6.44
C LEU A 48 -1.45 0.03 -6.45
N ALA A 49 -1.29 -0.57 -7.64
CA ALA A 49 -0.74 -1.91 -7.77
C ALA A 49 0.73 -1.98 -7.30
N ASP A 50 1.54 -0.97 -7.65
CA ASP A 50 2.93 -0.86 -7.20
C ASP A 50 3.00 -0.69 -5.68
N LEU A 51 2.11 0.14 -5.09
CA LEU A 51 2.01 0.32 -3.65
C LEU A 51 1.64 -0.98 -2.93
N LEU A 52 0.68 -1.75 -3.46
CA LEU A 52 0.34 -3.08 -2.93
C LEU A 52 1.58 -3.97 -2.92
N GLY A 53 2.31 -4.04 -4.03
CA GLY A 53 3.58 -4.77 -4.09
C GLY A 53 4.56 -4.29 -3.02
N ARG A 54 4.74 -2.98 -2.83
CA ARG A 54 5.63 -2.45 -1.78
C ARG A 54 5.23 -2.91 -0.38
N PHE A 55 3.95 -3.03 -0.06
CA PHE A 55 3.52 -3.57 1.23
C PHE A 55 3.93 -5.04 1.41
N GLU A 56 3.92 -5.84 0.34
CA GLU A 56 4.27 -7.26 0.40
C GLU A 56 5.78 -7.53 0.62
N TRP A 57 6.67 -6.70 0.07
CA TRP A 57 8.12 -6.99 0.09
C TRP A 57 9.01 -5.91 0.72
N ALA A 58 8.50 -4.70 0.94
CA ALA A 58 9.30 -3.57 1.43
C ALA A 58 8.85 -3.04 2.81
N SER A 59 7.85 -3.66 3.43
CA SER A 59 7.41 -3.28 4.77
C SER A 59 8.39 -3.83 5.82
N ASP A 60 8.75 -2.99 6.80
CA ASP A 60 9.64 -3.38 7.91
C ASP A 60 8.94 -4.30 8.94
N THR A 61 7.63 -4.47 8.82
CA THR A 61 6.79 -5.31 9.68
C THR A 61 5.82 -6.07 8.79
N ASP A 62 5.65 -7.36 9.05
CA ASP A 62 4.69 -8.18 8.31
C ASP A 62 3.26 -7.73 8.64
N ILE A 63 2.64 -7.05 7.67
CA ILE A 63 1.23 -6.68 7.68
C ILE A 63 0.39 -7.60 6.79
N THR A 64 1.04 -8.46 6.00
CA THR A 64 0.36 -9.33 5.03
C THR A 64 -0.38 -10.48 5.70
N ALA A 65 0.05 -10.86 6.91
CA ALA A 65 -0.56 -11.88 7.75
C ALA A 65 -1.54 -11.31 8.80
N SER A 66 -1.99 -10.07 8.65
CA SER A 66 -2.93 -9.44 9.60
C SER A 66 -4.23 -10.22 9.69
N THR A 67 -4.68 -10.45 10.92
CA THR A 67 -5.96 -11.12 11.20
C THR A 67 -7.15 -10.17 11.02
N GLU A 68 -8.37 -10.71 10.90
CA GLU A 68 -9.60 -9.90 10.86
C GLU A 68 -9.74 -9.01 12.11
N GLU A 69 -9.33 -9.48 13.28
CA GLU A 69 -9.33 -8.69 14.53
C GLU A 69 -8.34 -7.52 14.45
N GLU A 70 -7.15 -7.74 13.93
CA GLU A 70 -6.15 -6.68 13.73
C GLU A 70 -6.58 -5.66 12.67
N ILE A 71 -7.25 -6.11 11.60
CA ILE A 71 -7.82 -5.23 10.58
C ILE A 71 -8.89 -4.35 11.19
N ALA A 72 -9.83 -4.93 11.96
CA ALA A 72 -10.88 -4.16 12.64
C ALA A 72 -10.29 -3.16 13.64
N ALA A 73 -9.32 -3.57 14.45
CA ALA A 73 -8.64 -2.69 15.40
C ALA A 73 -7.88 -1.56 14.68
N ALA A 74 -7.23 -1.85 13.55
CA ALA A 74 -6.56 -0.85 12.74
C ALA A 74 -7.55 0.16 12.15
N GLN A 75 -8.69 -0.29 11.62
CA GLN A 75 -9.76 0.59 11.12
C GLN A 75 -10.28 1.51 12.23
N GLU A 76 -10.54 0.98 13.43
CA GLU A 76 -10.95 1.78 14.58
C GLU A 76 -9.89 2.81 14.99
N GLU A 77 -8.61 2.42 14.97
CA GLU A 77 -7.51 3.33 15.32
C GLU A 77 -7.37 4.46 14.32
N VAL A 78 -7.32 4.14 13.02
CA VAL A 78 -7.24 5.16 11.96
C VAL A 78 -8.44 6.10 12.04
N ALA A 79 -9.65 5.59 12.33
CA ALA A 79 -10.85 6.40 12.44
C ALA A 79 -10.79 7.45 13.57
N LYS A 80 -10.06 7.20 14.67
CA LYS A 80 -9.93 8.16 15.80
C LYS A 80 -9.13 9.40 15.42
N ASP A 81 -8.15 9.24 14.54
CA ASP A 81 -7.18 10.29 14.19
C ASP A 81 -7.53 11.05 12.91
N MET A 82 -8.67 10.76 12.30
CA MET A 82 -9.01 11.38 11.02
C MET A 82 -9.40 12.88 11.13
N GLY A 83 -9.65 13.41 12.34
CA GLY A 83 -9.79 14.85 12.58
C GLY A 83 -10.92 15.56 11.80
N TRP A 84 -11.92 14.81 11.32
CA TRP A 84 -13.20 15.32 10.81
C TRP A 84 -14.28 15.25 11.89
#